data_AF-A0A1M6EWD6-F1
#
_entry.id   AF-A0A1M6EWD6-F1
#
_cell.length_a   1.000
_cell.length_b   1.000
_cell.length_c   1.000
_cell.angle_alpha   90.00
_cell.angle_beta   90.00
_cell.angle_gamma   90.00
#
_symmetry.space_group_name_H-M   'P 1'
#
loop_
_entity.id
_entity.type
_entity.pdbx_description
1 polymer ?
#
loop_
_entity_poly.entity_id
_entity_poly.type
_entity_poly.pdbx_seq_one_letter_code
_entity_poly.pdbx_strand_id
1 'polypeptide(L)'
;MLASFYSILDYQKPLVFVSLTIMLCRFLLISLMLSGFAFAENLTLALPDSLSQLVSKATAQTMALKYGDAMATAKTLRSHNEGAGCVLENIVRISIYDDLGDTAALFTAGKQLEKCKSEGMWDALRKFELGYVQSETGHSVSGALKTRSAAKMFEDSKDQEARAFYAIYAYYVDKSFSWVPFKSDHREEYLAVLDSASKKSTRFWPLFLTPLIWMHYDKEDFNTGLKLAERGLAKAPNHPVMLQIKADMLYRLKRYDEAADIYEKSAADYMKRKGASIRYWCSVLNLIRIYHDAGKKDKAAEQRAKLDDPKYRAIESWMPGSLMDDLKKRKLL
;
A
#
# COMPACT_ATOMS: atom_id res chain seq x y z
N MET A 1 -1.91 4.51 -0.56
CA MET A 1 -1.30 3.45 0.26
C MET A 1 -2.18 2.20 0.36
N LEU A 2 -3.51 2.33 0.37
CA LEU A 2 -4.48 1.24 0.53
C LEU A 2 -4.78 0.48 -0.78
N ALA A 3 -4.61 1.11 -1.95
CA ALA A 3 -4.47 0.43 -3.24
C ALA A 3 -3.10 -0.27 -3.43
N SER A 4 -2.09 0.08 -2.61
CA SER A 4 -0.71 -0.43 -2.72
C SER A 4 -0.60 -1.94 -2.61
N PHE A 5 -1.56 -2.56 -1.96
CA PHE A 5 -1.58 -4.00 -1.81
C PHE A 5 -2.30 -4.71 -2.94
N TYR A 6 -3.19 -4.06 -3.70
CA TYR A 6 -3.72 -4.69 -4.92
C TYR A 6 -2.61 -4.89 -5.97
N SER A 7 -1.61 -4.00 -6.05
CA SER A 7 -0.39 -4.20 -6.86
C SER A 7 0.53 -5.28 -6.27
N ILE A 8 0.67 -5.39 -4.95
CA ILE A 8 1.42 -6.48 -4.32
C ILE A 8 0.69 -7.83 -4.47
N LEU A 9 -0.64 -7.84 -4.56
CA LEU A 9 -1.42 -9.02 -4.94
C LEU A 9 -1.24 -9.37 -6.42
N ASP A 10 -0.89 -8.40 -7.27
CA ASP A 10 -0.53 -8.65 -8.67
C ASP A 10 0.90 -9.26 -8.82
N TYR A 11 1.68 -9.42 -7.73
CA TYR A 11 2.81 -10.37 -7.70
C TYR A 11 2.38 -11.84 -7.83
N GLN A 12 1.08 -12.12 -7.79
CA GLN A 12 0.55 -13.44 -8.12
C GLN A 12 0.48 -13.71 -9.63
N LYS A 13 0.73 -12.72 -10.50
CA LYS A 13 1.15 -13.06 -11.87
C LYS A 13 2.48 -13.78 -11.74
N PRO A 14 2.62 -15.02 -12.27
CA PRO A 14 3.89 -15.71 -12.22
C PRO A 14 4.92 -14.75 -12.80
N LEU A 15 5.91 -14.39 -12.00
CA LEU A 15 7.21 -13.98 -12.52
C LEU A 15 7.55 -15.04 -13.55
N VAL A 16 7.30 -14.73 -14.83
CA VAL A 16 7.81 -15.51 -15.94
C VAL A 16 9.30 -15.50 -15.71
N PHE A 17 9.78 -16.64 -15.20
CA PHE A 17 11.15 -16.88 -14.83
C PHE A 17 12.01 -16.51 -16.04
N VAL A 18 12.64 -15.34 -15.99
CA VAL A 18 13.84 -15.11 -16.79
C VAL A 18 14.89 -16.02 -16.17
N SER A 19 15.03 -17.18 -16.79
CA SER A 19 16.01 -18.24 -16.54
C SER A 19 17.32 -17.68 -15.96
N LEU A 20 17.50 -17.85 -14.65
CA LEU A 20 18.72 -17.49 -13.92
C LEU A 20 19.72 -18.64 -14.07
N THR A 21 20.27 -18.82 -15.28
CA THR A 21 21.23 -19.89 -15.59
C THR A 21 22.61 -19.36 -16.02
N ILE A 22 22.99 -18.14 -15.63
CA ILE A 22 24.36 -17.63 -15.86
C ILE A 22 24.80 -16.74 -14.69
N MET A 23 25.43 -17.34 -13.67
CA MET A 23 26.55 -16.72 -12.92
C MET A 23 27.07 -17.67 -11.82
N LEU A 24 27.49 -18.86 -12.23
CA LEU A 24 28.43 -19.69 -11.47
C LEU A 24 29.74 -19.62 -12.24
N CYS A 25 30.57 -18.62 -11.91
CA CYS A 25 32.03 -18.61 -12.03
C CYS A 25 32.54 -17.18 -11.92
N ARG A 26 33.05 -16.83 -10.73
CA ARG A 26 34.39 -16.24 -10.54
C ARG A 26 34.55 -15.85 -9.07
N PHE A 27 35.11 -16.78 -8.30
CA PHE A 27 35.95 -16.44 -7.16
C PHE A 27 37.23 -15.78 -7.69
N LEU A 28 37.63 -14.64 -7.14
CA LEU A 28 38.91 -14.46 -6.44
C LEU A 28 39.10 -13.04 -5.89
N LEU A 29 39.36 -12.97 -4.58
CA LEU A 29 40.33 -12.11 -3.88
C LEU A 29 40.32 -10.58 -4.08
N ILE A 30 39.83 -9.86 -3.07
CA ILE A 30 40.47 -8.62 -2.59
C ILE A 30 40.51 -8.67 -1.05
N SER A 31 41.73 -8.67 -0.51
CA SER A 31 42.06 -8.58 0.91
C SER A 31 42.05 -7.14 1.41
N LEU A 32 41.62 -6.99 2.67
CA LEU A 32 41.98 -5.98 3.67
C LEU A 32 42.29 -4.54 3.21
N MET A 33 41.37 -3.63 3.56
CA MET A 33 41.69 -2.49 4.42
C MET A 33 40.52 -2.24 5.38
N LEU A 34 40.67 -2.77 6.60
CA LEU A 34 39.81 -2.46 7.75
C LEU A 34 40.31 -1.15 8.38
N SER A 35 39.84 -0.02 7.86
CA SER A 35 39.77 1.23 8.62
C SER A 35 38.38 1.28 9.24
N GLY A 36 38.28 0.75 10.46
CA GLY A 36 37.08 0.79 11.28
C GLY A 36 36.74 2.22 11.69
N PHE A 37 35.92 2.89 10.90
CA PHE A 37 34.94 3.82 11.43
C PHE A 37 33.68 3.00 11.69
N ALA A 38 33.58 2.43 12.90
CA ALA A 38 32.29 2.00 13.43
C ALA A 38 31.48 3.26 13.77
N PHE A 39 30.96 3.95 12.75
CA PHE A 39 29.69 4.62 12.94
C PHE A 39 28.71 3.48 13.18
N ALA A 40 28.28 3.31 14.44
CA ALA A 40 27.04 2.62 14.70
C ALA A 40 25.97 3.43 13.97
N GLU A 41 25.72 3.09 12.70
CA GLU A 41 24.60 3.66 11.96
C GLU A 41 23.38 3.36 12.81
N ASN A 42 22.77 4.42 13.33
CA ASN A 42 21.50 4.31 14.02
C ASN A 42 20.48 3.85 12.97
N LEU A 43 20.31 2.53 12.82
CA LEU A 43 19.36 1.88 11.90
C LEU A 43 17.92 2.08 12.42
N THR A 44 17.49 3.32 12.60
CA THR A 44 16.17 3.69 13.13
C THR A 44 15.52 4.77 12.28
N LEU A 45 14.19 4.73 12.21
CA LEU A 45 13.38 5.82 11.67
C LEU A 45 13.19 6.95 12.68
N ALA A 46 13.69 6.82 13.91
CA ALA A 46 13.56 7.82 14.96
C ALA A 46 14.12 9.18 14.51
N LEU A 47 13.39 10.22 14.89
CA LEU A 47 13.80 11.61 14.77
C LEU A 47 13.74 12.22 16.17
N PRO A 48 14.41 13.36 16.42
CA PRO A 48 14.15 14.15 17.62
C PRO A 48 12.65 14.37 17.83
N ASP A 49 12.20 14.40 19.08
CA ASP A 49 10.77 14.39 19.44
C ASP A 49 9.96 15.47 18.71
N SER A 50 10.51 16.69 18.58
CA SER A 50 9.87 17.79 17.86
C SER A 50 9.61 17.47 16.39
N LEU A 51 10.53 16.79 15.71
CA LEU A 51 10.39 16.36 14.32
C LEU A 51 9.49 15.11 14.21
N SER A 52 9.55 14.19 15.18
CA SER A 52 8.66 13.03 15.25
C SER A 52 7.19 13.43 15.40
N GLN A 53 6.92 14.50 16.15
CA GLN A 53 5.59 15.10 16.25
C GLN A 53 5.10 15.67 14.92
N LEU A 54 5.98 16.26 14.09
CA LEU A 54 5.61 16.71 12.74
C LEU A 54 5.20 15.54 11.84
N VAL A 55 5.92 14.41 11.89
CA VAL A 55 5.53 13.20 11.14
C VAL A 55 4.15 12.71 11.61
N SER A 56 3.96 12.55 12.92
CA SER A 56 2.70 12.10 13.50
C SER A 56 1.53 13.03 13.14
N LYS A 57 1.77 14.35 13.17
CA LYS A 57 0.79 15.37 12.79
C LYS A 57 0.42 15.30 11.32
N ALA A 58 1.39 15.17 10.41
CA ALA A 58 1.12 15.03 8.98
C ALA A 58 0.34 13.75 8.68
N THR A 59 0.66 12.65 9.35
CA THR A 59 -0.10 11.39 9.23
C THR A 59 -1.53 11.56 9.72
N ALA A 60 -1.74 12.18 10.89
CA ALA A 60 -3.08 12.44 11.41
C ALA A 60 -3.90 13.34 10.47
N GLN A 61 -3.29 14.39 9.91
CA GLN A 61 -3.92 15.27 8.91
C GLN A 61 -4.25 14.52 7.62
N THR A 62 -3.36 13.65 7.14
CA THR A 62 -3.59 12.80 5.97
C THR A 62 -4.78 11.87 6.19
N MET A 63 -4.83 11.19 7.35
CA MET A 63 -5.95 10.32 7.72
C MET A 63 -7.25 11.08 8.00
N ALA A 64 -7.18 12.39 8.23
CA ALA A 64 -8.33 13.28 8.32
C ALA A 64 -8.70 13.93 6.97
N LEU A 65 -8.07 13.48 5.86
CA LEU A 65 -8.25 14.00 4.50
C LEU A 65 -7.88 15.48 4.33
N LYS A 66 -7.09 16.04 5.26
CA LYS A 66 -6.59 17.42 5.23
C LYS A 66 -5.26 17.48 4.48
N TYR A 67 -5.26 17.13 3.20
CA TYR A 67 -4.03 16.96 2.43
C TYR A 67 -3.20 18.25 2.30
N GLY A 68 -3.85 19.42 2.22
CA GLY A 68 -3.17 20.71 2.22
C GLY A 68 -2.37 20.95 3.51
N ASP A 69 -3.00 20.71 4.65
CA ASP A 69 -2.36 20.84 5.96
C ASP A 69 -1.25 19.81 6.16
N ALA A 70 -1.48 18.55 5.75
CA ALA A 70 -0.48 17.49 5.80
C ALA A 70 0.76 17.85 4.97
N MET A 71 0.55 18.42 3.77
CA MET A 71 1.62 18.89 2.90
C MET A 71 2.39 20.05 3.53
N ALA A 72 1.70 21.00 4.14
CA ALA A 72 2.34 22.11 4.85
C ALA A 72 3.21 21.61 6.02
N THR A 73 2.68 20.69 6.83
CA THR A 73 3.43 20.05 7.92
C THR A 73 4.65 19.28 7.40
N ALA A 74 4.52 18.54 6.30
CA ALA A 74 5.65 17.83 5.69
C ALA A 74 6.74 18.78 5.17
N LYS A 75 6.35 19.94 4.61
CA LYS A 75 7.29 21.00 4.22
C LYS A 75 8.00 21.62 5.42
N THR A 76 7.30 21.81 6.54
CA THR A 76 7.93 22.24 7.81
C THR A 76 8.92 21.21 8.30
N LEU A 77 8.62 19.91 8.21
CA LEU A 77 9.61 18.88 8.51
C LEU A 77 10.82 18.99 7.58
N ARG A 78 10.59 19.22 6.28
CA ARG A 78 11.65 19.34 5.27
C ARG A 78 12.60 20.49 5.52
N SER A 79 12.13 21.62 6.07
CA SER A 79 13.01 22.74 6.42
C SER A 79 13.97 22.44 7.57
N HIS A 80 13.70 21.39 8.36
CA HIS A 80 14.54 20.95 9.47
C HIS A 80 15.31 19.65 9.18
N ASN A 81 14.74 18.79 8.33
CA ASN A 81 15.35 17.55 7.88
C ASN A 81 14.91 17.28 6.42
N GLU A 82 15.80 17.60 5.47
CA GLU A 82 15.49 17.55 4.04
C GLU A 82 14.99 16.15 3.63
N GLY A 83 15.69 15.10 4.04
CA GLY A 83 15.39 13.71 3.68
C GLY A 83 14.04 13.25 4.19
N ALA A 84 13.82 13.32 5.51
CA ALA A 84 12.57 12.86 6.13
C ALA A 84 11.36 13.67 5.64
N GLY A 85 11.51 14.99 5.52
CA GLY A 85 10.45 15.85 5.01
C GLY A 85 10.11 15.58 3.54
N CYS A 86 11.12 15.37 2.69
CA CYS A 86 10.92 15.02 1.28
C CYS A 86 10.21 13.68 1.12
N VAL A 87 10.56 12.66 1.92
CA VAL A 87 9.87 11.37 1.92
C VAL A 87 8.42 11.53 2.37
N LEU A 88 8.18 12.23 3.47
CA LEU A 88 6.84 12.44 4.02
C LEU A 88 5.93 13.21 3.07
N GLU A 89 6.43 14.26 2.42
CA GLU A 89 5.75 14.99 1.37
C GLU A 89 5.21 14.05 0.27
N ASN A 90 6.00 13.06 -0.12
CA ASN A 90 5.64 12.14 -1.19
C ASN A 90 4.71 11.02 -0.72
N ILE A 91 4.80 10.60 0.56
CA ILE A 91 3.79 9.74 1.19
C ILE A 91 2.41 10.41 1.19
N VAL A 92 2.34 11.73 1.44
CA VAL A 92 1.09 12.50 1.33
C VAL A 92 0.56 12.47 -0.11
N ARG A 93 1.41 12.67 -1.13
CA ARG A 93 1.00 12.58 -2.55
C ARG A 93 0.50 11.20 -2.94
N ILE A 94 1.16 10.16 -2.48
CA ILE A 94 0.72 8.76 -2.65
C ILE A 94 -0.66 8.55 -1.99
N SER A 95 -0.92 9.18 -0.86
CA SER A 95 -2.22 9.12 -0.19
C SER A 95 -3.32 9.89 -0.95
N ILE A 96 -2.98 11.02 -1.57
CA ILE A 96 -3.89 11.76 -2.46
C ILE A 96 -4.25 10.91 -3.68
N TYR A 97 -3.29 10.24 -4.32
CA TYR A 97 -3.58 9.28 -5.40
C TYR A 97 -4.53 8.19 -4.92
N ASP A 98 -4.25 7.64 -3.76
CA ASP A 98 -4.99 6.52 -3.21
C ASP A 98 -6.44 6.85 -2.84
N ASP A 99 -6.71 8.03 -2.29
CA ASP A 99 -8.09 8.47 -2.02
C ASP A 99 -8.73 9.08 -3.28
N LEU A 100 -8.11 10.06 -3.90
CA LEU A 100 -8.76 10.87 -4.94
C LEU A 100 -8.55 10.34 -6.36
N GLY A 101 -7.75 9.30 -6.56
CA GLY A 101 -7.36 8.83 -7.89
C GLY A 101 -6.48 9.83 -8.66
N ASP A 102 -5.76 10.70 -7.96
CA ASP A 102 -4.92 11.73 -8.57
C ASP A 102 -3.60 11.15 -9.10
N THR A 103 -3.61 10.74 -10.38
CA THR A 103 -2.44 10.15 -11.04
C THR A 103 -1.30 11.16 -11.20
N ALA A 104 -1.58 12.46 -11.32
CA ALA A 104 -0.56 13.50 -11.39
C ALA A 104 0.21 13.63 -10.06
N ALA A 105 -0.49 13.50 -8.93
CA ALA A 105 0.14 13.42 -7.62
C ALA A 105 1.08 12.20 -7.52
N LEU A 106 0.66 11.04 -8.02
CA LEU A 106 1.47 9.82 -8.05
C LEU A 106 2.75 9.98 -8.90
N PHE A 107 2.63 10.50 -10.13
CA PHE A 107 3.78 10.75 -10.99
C PHE A 107 4.73 11.79 -10.37
N THR A 108 4.19 12.81 -9.72
CA THR A 108 5.00 13.80 -9.00
C THR A 108 5.74 13.15 -7.84
N ALA A 109 5.08 12.26 -7.09
CA ALA A 109 5.71 11.53 -6.00
C ALA A 109 6.92 10.71 -6.49
N GLY A 110 6.77 9.98 -7.59
CA GLY A 110 7.87 9.20 -8.18
C GLY A 110 9.08 10.07 -8.56
N LYS A 111 8.84 11.14 -9.33
CA LYS A 111 9.88 12.07 -9.77
C LYS A 111 10.62 12.75 -8.59
N GLN A 112 9.91 13.03 -7.50
CA GLN A 112 10.50 13.67 -6.33
C GLN A 112 11.24 12.66 -5.44
N LEU A 113 10.69 11.46 -5.23
CA LEU A 113 11.35 10.39 -4.49
C LEU A 113 12.66 9.94 -5.14
N GLU A 114 12.80 10.04 -6.46
CA GLU A 114 14.09 9.81 -7.14
C GLU A 114 15.15 10.86 -6.77
N LYS A 115 14.74 12.08 -6.43
CA LYS A 115 15.62 13.24 -6.18
C LYS A 115 15.79 13.56 -4.69
N CYS A 116 14.97 13.01 -3.81
CA CYS A 116 15.07 13.26 -2.37
C CYS A 116 16.45 12.83 -1.84
N LYS A 117 17.13 13.73 -1.13
CA LYS A 117 18.38 13.46 -0.41
C LYS A 117 18.06 12.92 0.98
N SER A 118 17.82 11.63 1.07
CA SER A 118 17.58 10.91 2.33
C SER A 118 18.72 9.98 2.66
N GLU A 119 18.93 9.71 3.96
CA GLU A 119 19.98 8.82 4.46
C GLU A 119 19.38 7.76 5.41
N GLY A 120 20.15 6.71 5.69
CA GLY A 120 19.79 5.65 6.63
C GLY A 120 18.42 5.02 6.37
N MET A 121 17.63 4.81 7.43
CA MET A 121 16.29 4.21 7.32
C MET A 121 15.28 5.08 6.56
N TRP A 122 15.49 6.39 6.50
CA TRP A 122 14.64 7.26 5.67
C TRP A 122 14.92 7.06 4.18
N ASP A 123 16.15 6.70 3.79
CA ASP A 123 16.46 6.25 2.43
C ASP A 123 15.84 4.90 2.10
N ALA A 124 15.83 3.98 3.08
CA ALA A 124 15.11 2.71 2.93
C ALA A 124 13.61 2.97 2.69
N LEU A 125 12.97 3.83 3.50
CA LEU A 125 11.57 4.21 3.33
C LEU A 125 11.31 4.91 1.98
N ARG A 126 12.19 5.83 1.58
CA ARG A 126 12.12 6.47 0.25
C ARG A 126 12.12 5.43 -0.88
N LYS A 127 13.03 4.46 -0.84
CA LYS A 127 13.13 3.39 -1.84
C LYS A 127 11.91 2.47 -1.79
N PHE A 128 11.36 2.22 -0.62
CA PHE A 128 10.13 1.43 -0.43
C PHE A 128 8.94 2.11 -1.13
N GLU A 129 8.72 3.39 -0.85
CA GLU A 129 7.65 4.19 -1.48
C GLU A 129 7.87 4.39 -2.99
N LEU A 130 9.12 4.58 -3.42
CA LEU A 130 9.45 4.67 -4.85
C LEU A 130 9.17 3.35 -5.57
N GLY A 131 9.48 2.21 -4.92
CA GLY A 131 9.17 0.89 -5.46
C GLY A 131 7.67 0.72 -5.72
N TYR A 132 6.84 1.18 -4.78
CA TYR A 132 5.39 1.23 -4.96
C TYR A 132 4.97 2.12 -6.14
N VAL A 133 5.44 3.38 -6.21
CA VAL A 133 5.08 4.29 -7.31
C VAL A 133 5.46 3.71 -8.67
N GLN A 134 6.63 3.08 -8.76
CA GLN A 134 7.08 2.42 -9.99
C GLN A 134 6.16 1.27 -10.39
N SER A 135 5.72 0.43 -9.44
CA SER A 135 4.77 -0.65 -9.72
C SER A 135 3.42 -0.12 -10.24
N GLU A 136 2.86 0.90 -9.60
CA GLU A 136 1.57 1.51 -10.01
C GLU A 136 1.63 2.23 -11.36
N THR A 137 2.82 2.70 -11.75
CA THR A 137 3.01 3.42 -13.02
C THR A 137 3.50 2.50 -14.14
N GLY A 138 3.36 1.18 -14.00
CA GLY A 138 3.66 0.19 -15.04
C GLY A 138 5.10 -0.32 -15.08
N HIS A 139 5.94 0.05 -14.11
CA HIS A 139 7.35 -0.36 -14.01
C HIS A 139 7.54 -1.47 -12.95
N SER A 140 6.69 -2.49 -12.97
CA SER A 140 6.58 -3.51 -11.92
C SER A 140 7.90 -4.20 -11.55
N VAL A 141 8.75 -4.54 -12.53
CA VAL A 141 10.06 -5.17 -12.28
C VAL A 141 11.01 -4.21 -11.54
N SER A 142 11.10 -2.95 -11.99
CA SER A 142 11.92 -1.94 -11.29
C SER A 142 11.38 -1.68 -9.89
N GLY A 143 10.06 -1.55 -9.76
CA GLY A 143 9.38 -1.37 -8.49
C GLY A 143 9.70 -2.49 -7.51
N ALA A 144 9.64 -3.74 -7.99
CA ALA A 144 9.99 -4.92 -7.22
C ALA A 144 11.44 -4.93 -6.71
N LEU A 145 12.39 -4.60 -7.58
CA LEU A 145 13.81 -4.52 -7.22
C LEU A 145 14.07 -3.42 -6.20
N LYS A 146 13.41 -2.27 -6.32
CA LYS A 146 13.50 -1.15 -5.37
C LYS A 146 12.94 -1.52 -4.00
N THR A 147 11.75 -2.13 -3.94
CA THR A 147 11.14 -2.59 -2.69
C THR A 147 12.00 -3.65 -2.00
N ARG A 148 12.55 -4.61 -2.76
CA ARG A 148 13.50 -5.59 -2.23
C ARG A 148 14.76 -4.94 -1.67
N SER A 149 15.33 -3.97 -2.38
CA SER A 149 16.50 -3.23 -1.91
C SER A 149 16.20 -2.46 -0.62
N ALA A 150 15.02 -1.86 -0.49
CA ALA A 150 14.58 -1.20 0.73
C ALA A 150 14.41 -2.19 1.89
N ALA A 151 13.73 -3.32 1.64
CA ALA A 151 13.49 -4.34 2.66
C ALA A 151 14.79 -4.87 3.27
N LYS A 152 15.82 -5.13 2.46
CA LYS A 152 17.14 -5.53 2.96
C LYS A 152 17.78 -4.52 3.90
N MET A 153 17.50 -3.23 3.73
CA MET A 153 18.00 -2.20 4.64
C MET A 153 17.27 -2.22 6.00
N PHE A 154 16.03 -2.73 6.04
CA PHE A 154 15.23 -2.85 7.26
C PHE A 154 15.49 -4.14 8.04
N GLU A 155 16.03 -5.17 7.38
CA GLU A 155 16.13 -6.56 7.88
C GLU A 155 16.78 -6.67 9.26
N ASP A 156 17.94 -6.04 9.45
CA ASP A 156 18.72 -6.13 10.69
C ASP A 156 18.36 -5.05 11.73
N SER A 157 17.36 -4.21 11.45
CA SER A 157 16.99 -3.12 12.34
C SER A 157 16.31 -3.64 13.61
N LYS A 158 16.70 -3.09 14.77
CA LYS A 158 16.00 -3.29 16.04
C LYS A 158 14.79 -2.36 16.21
N ASP A 159 14.67 -1.35 15.35
CA ASP A 159 13.55 -0.40 15.36
C ASP A 159 12.25 -1.10 14.96
N GLN A 160 11.20 -0.91 15.76
CA GLN A 160 9.93 -1.60 15.55
C GLN A 160 9.28 -1.27 14.20
N GLU A 161 9.37 -0.02 13.75
CA GLU A 161 8.74 0.43 12.51
C GLU A 161 9.54 -0.04 11.29
N ALA A 162 10.88 -0.04 11.37
CA ALA A 162 11.73 -0.66 10.35
C ALA A 162 11.42 -2.16 10.19
N ARG A 163 11.35 -2.90 11.31
CA ARG A 163 10.94 -4.32 11.30
C ARG A 163 9.56 -4.52 10.69
N ALA A 164 8.63 -3.60 10.91
CA ALA A 164 7.30 -3.65 10.31
C ALA A 164 7.37 -3.47 8.79
N PHE A 165 8.17 -2.54 8.26
CA PHE A 165 8.40 -2.43 6.81
C PHE A 165 9.04 -3.69 6.22
N TYR A 166 10.02 -4.29 6.91
CA TYR A 166 10.60 -5.57 6.50
C TYR A 166 9.54 -6.67 6.46
N ALA A 167 8.71 -6.79 7.51
CA ALA A 167 7.65 -7.78 7.63
C ALA A 167 6.66 -7.73 6.46
N ILE A 168 6.37 -6.54 5.91
CA ILE A 168 5.53 -6.40 4.70
C ILE A 168 6.12 -7.21 3.55
N TYR A 169 7.41 -7.01 3.26
CA TYR A 169 8.11 -7.67 2.16
C TYR A 169 8.31 -9.16 2.44
N ALA A 170 8.81 -9.50 3.63
CA ALA A 170 9.18 -10.85 4.01
C ALA A 170 7.98 -11.81 3.98
N TYR A 171 6.78 -11.34 4.37
CA TYR A 171 5.55 -12.12 4.26
C TYR A 171 5.29 -12.65 2.84
N TYR A 172 5.41 -11.78 1.84
CA TYR A 172 5.16 -12.18 0.45
C TYR A 172 6.28 -13.05 -0.10
N VAL A 173 7.53 -12.81 0.30
CA VAL A 173 8.65 -13.70 -0.03
C VAL A 173 8.41 -15.12 0.53
N ASP A 174 7.99 -15.25 1.78
CA ASP A 174 7.72 -16.56 2.36
C ASP A 174 6.49 -17.23 1.72
N LYS A 175 5.46 -16.46 1.39
CA LYS A 175 4.31 -16.95 0.61
C LYS A 175 4.75 -17.48 -0.77
N SER A 176 5.59 -16.76 -1.51
CA SER A 176 6.04 -17.17 -2.86
C SER A 176 6.92 -18.42 -2.87
N PHE A 177 7.62 -18.70 -1.76
CA PHE A 177 8.51 -19.85 -1.62
C PHE A 177 7.97 -20.91 -0.66
N SER A 178 6.67 -20.89 -0.32
CA SER A 178 6.07 -21.83 0.64
C SER A 178 6.05 -23.28 0.14
N TRP A 179 6.27 -23.49 -1.16
CA TRP A 179 6.35 -24.80 -1.80
C TRP A 179 7.74 -25.45 -1.67
N VAL A 180 8.77 -24.68 -1.27
CA VAL A 180 10.15 -25.18 -1.16
C VAL A 180 10.28 -26.03 0.10
N PRO A 181 10.52 -27.35 0.00
CA PRO A 181 10.79 -28.16 1.18
C PRO A 181 12.03 -27.58 1.87
N PHE A 182 12.06 -27.52 3.20
CA PHE A 182 13.13 -26.94 4.04
C PHE A 182 13.13 -25.41 4.22
N LYS A 183 12.25 -24.65 3.56
CA LYS A 183 12.07 -23.24 3.91
C LYS A 183 11.08 -23.10 5.07
N SER A 184 11.52 -22.50 6.17
CA SER A 184 10.65 -22.13 7.29
C SER A 184 9.64 -21.06 6.87
N ASP A 185 8.41 -21.17 7.37
CA ASP A 185 7.34 -20.21 7.15
C ASP A 185 7.17 -19.30 8.37
N HIS A 186 7.66 -18.06 8.26
CA HIS A 186 7.61 -17.07 9.35
C HIS A 186 6.44 -16.09 9.20
N ARG A 187 5.44 -16.38 8.36
CA ARG A 187 4.35 -15.45 8.06
C ARG A 187 3.58 -15.00 9.31
N GLU A 188 3.31 -15.90 10.26
CA GLU A 188 2.63 -15.53 11.52
C GLU A 188 3.45 -14.54 12.36
N GLU A 189 4.78 -14.66 12.37
CA GLU A 189 5.65 -13.73 13.07
C GLU A 189 5.60 -12.33 12.43
N TYR A 190 5.61 -12.26 11.10
CA TYR A 190 5.48 -10.99 10.37
C TYR A 190 4.13 -10.31 10.62
N LEU A 191 3.04 -11.09 10.66
CA LEU A 191 1.70 -10.57 11.02
C LEU A 191 1.69 -10.00 12.44
N ALA A 192 2.33 -10.67 13.41
CA ALA A 192 2.43 -10.19 14.78
C ALA A 192 3.25 -8.89 14.89
N VAL A 193 4.34 -8.77 14.13
CA VAL A 193 5.14 -7.53 14.06
C VAL A 193 4.30 -6.38 13.50
N LEU A 194 3.58 -6.60 12.41
CA LEU A 194 2.71 -5.61 11.78
C LEU A 194 1.55 -5.19 12.69
N ASP A 195 0.91 -6.14 13.37
CA ASP A 195 -0.17 -5.85 14.32
C ASP A 195 0.34 -4.98 15.48
N SER A 196 1.49 -5.34 16.07
CA SER A 196 2.14 -4.55 17.11
C SER A 196 2.50 -3.14 16.63
N ALA A 197 3.09 -3.00 15.44
CA ALA A 197 3.48 -1.71 14.88
C ALA A 197 2.28 -0.82 14.54
N SER A 198 1.22 -1.37 13.94
CA SER A 198 0.00 -0.62 13.63
C SER A 198 -0.76 -0.12 14.88
N LYS A 199 -0.58 -0.78 16.02
CA LYS A 199 -1.12 -0.33 17.32
C LYS A 199 -0.29 0.82 17.89
N LYS A 200 1.03 0.65 17.95
CA LYS A 200 1.95 1.54 18.69
C LYS A 200 2.46 2.74 17.90
N SER A 201 2.60 2.62 16.59
CA SER A 201 3.11 3.72 15.76
C SER A 201 2.12 4.87 15.71
N THR A 202 2.59 6.08 15.98
CA THR A 202 1.82 7.31 15.71
C THR A 202 2.08 7.86 14.31
N ARG A 203 3.19 7.43 13.69
CA ARG A 203 3.73 7.99 12.44
C ARG A 203 3.28 7.22 11.21
N PHE A 204 3.30 5.90 11.28
CA PHE A 204 3.17 5.02 10.12
C PHE A 204 2.12 3.92 10.33
N TRP A 205 1.27 4.02 11.36
CA TRP A 205 0.25 3.00 11.58
C TRP A 205 -0.63 2.67 10.36
N PRO A 206 -1.02 3.62 9.46
CA PRO A 206 -1.80 3.26 8.28
C PRO A 206 -0.99 2.40 7.30
N LEU A 207 0.33 2.60 7.27
CA LEU A 207 1.29 1.87 6.43
C LEU A 207 1.49 0.43 6.90
N PHE A 208 1.17 0.13 8.16
CA PHE A 208 1.27 -1.23 8.73
C PHE A 208 -0.09 -1.92 8.82
N LEU A 209 -1.13 -1.18 9.22
CA LEU A 209 -2.49 -1.73 9.37
C LEU A 209 -3.05 -2.23 8.05
N THR A 210 -2.85 -1.46 7.00
CA THR A 210 -3.37 -1.74 5.67
C THR A 210 -2.81 -3.05 5.08
N PRO A 211 -1.47 -3.25 4.98
CA PRO A 211 -0.89 -4.54 4.60
C PRO A 211 -1.45 -5.67 5.44
N LEU A 212 -1.52 -5.48 6.76
CA LEU A 212 -2.00 -6.51 7.67
C LEU A 212 -3.43 -6.95 7.31
N ILE A 213 -4.34 -6.01 7.03
CA ILE A 213 -5.70 -6.34 6.58
C ILE A 213 -5.67 -7.19 5.31
N TRP A 214 -4.90 -6.77 4.30
CA TRP A 214 -4.81 -7.48 3.03
C TRP A 214 -4.12 -8.84 3.11
N MET A 215 -3.16 -9.00 4.03
CA MET A 215 -2.54 -10.29 4.31
C MET A 215 -3.54 -11.26 4.98
N HIS A 216 -4.42 -10.77 5.86
CA HIS A 216 -5.53 -11.57 6.38
C HIS A 216 -6.56 -11.90 5.31
N TYR A 217 -6.87 -10.96 4.41
CA TYR A 217 -7.71 -11.21 3.23
C TYR A 217 -7.14 -12.33 2.34
N ASP A 218 -5.83 -12.33 2.12
CA ASP A 218 -5.11 -13.37 1.38
C ASP A 218 -5.15 -14.75 2.01
N LYS A 219 -5.22 -14.79 3.34
CA LYS A 219 -5.39 -16.01 4.13
C LYS A 219 -6.85 -16.43 4.24
N GLU A 220 -7.75 -15.71 3.58
CA GLU A 220 -9.21 -15.85 3.69
C GLU A 220 -9.76 -15.65 5.12
N ASP A 221 -8.99 -15.00 5.99
CA ASP A 221 -9.40 -14.62 7.34
C ASP A 221 -10.08 -13.24 7.33
N PHE A 222 -11.25 -13.19 6.68
CA PHE A 222 -12.01 -11.95 6.51
C PHE A 222 -12.55 -11.41 7.83
N ASN A 223 -12.75 -12.26 8.85
CA ASN A 223 -13.19 -11.82 10.17
C ASN A 223 -12.11 -10.98 10.86
N THR A 224 -10.85 -11.41 10.82
CA THR A 224 -9.76 -10.60 11.34
C THR A 224 -9.54 -9.36 10.49
N GLY A 225 -9.57 -9.48 9.16
CA GLY A 225 -9.50 -8.34 8.25
C GLY A 225 -10.57 -7.27 8.56
N LEU A 226 -11.81 -7.69 8.82
CA LEU A 226 -12.92 -6.80 9.21
C LEU A 226 -12.64 -6.07 10.53
N LYS A 227 -12.24 -6.81 11.58
CA LYS A 227 -11.89 -6.22 12.89
C LYS A 227 -10.75 -5.21 12.78
N LEU A 228 -9.76 -5.48 11.94
CA LEU A 228 -8.64 -4.59 11.69
C LEU A 228 -9.07 -3.32 10.92
N ALA A 229 -9.95 -3.45 9.92
CA ALA A 229 -10.53 -2.30 9.23
C ALA A 229 -11.34 -1.42 10.19
N GLU A 230 -12.13 -2.01 11.07
CA GLU A 230 -12.89 -1.30 12.12
C GLU A 230 -11.96 -0.60 13.12
N ARG A 231 -10.83 -1.21 13.50
CA ARG A 231 -9.79 -0.56 14.29
C ARG A 231 -9.20 0.67 13.58
N GLY A 232 -9.00 0.58 12.26
CA GLY A 232 -8.58 1.72 11.45
C GLY A 232 -9.60 2.85 11.47
N LEU A 233 -10.89 2.52 11.30
CA LEU A 233 -12.00 3.47 11.35
C LEU A 233 -12.19 4.11 12.74
N ALA A 234 -11.84 3.41 13.82
CA ALA A 234 -11.84 4.00 15.15
C ALA A 234 -10.80 5.14 15.30
N LYS A 235 -9.68 5.05 14.58
CA LYS A 235 -8.64 6.11 14.55
C LYS A 235 -8.94 7.20 13.50
N ALA A 236 -9.56 6.83 12.38
CA ALA A 236 -9.90 7.72 11.28
C ALA A 236 -11.38 7.51 10.87
N PRO A 237 -12.33 8.07 11.64
CA PRO A 237 -13.75 7.92 11.34
C PRO A 237 -14.07 8.45 9.95
N ASN A 238 -14.91 7.72 9.22
CA ASN A 238 -15.34 8.05 7.86
C ASN A 238 -14.22 8.10 6.80
N HIS A 239 -13.02 7.55 7.06
CA HIS A 239 -11.97 7.49 6.05
C HIS A 239 -12.43 6.65 4.85
N PRO A 240 -12.62 7.24 3.64
CA PRO A 240 -13.31 6.61 2.53
C PRO A 240 -12.70 5.28 2.11
N VAL A 241 -11.37 5.23 2.06
CA VAL A 241 -10.67 4.02 1.64
C VAL A 241 -10.72 2.92 2.71
N MET A 242 -10.79 3.27 4.00
CA MET A 242 -10.92 2.27 5.07
C MET A 242 -12.34 1.71 5.12
N LEU A 243 -13.34 2.53 4.77
CA LEU A 243 -14.72 2.07 4.56
C LEU A 243 -14.79 1.09 3.37
N GLN A 244 -14.14 1.37 2.25
CA GLN A 244 -14.08 0.43 1.12
C GLN A 244 -13.43 -0.90 1.53
N ILE A 245 -12.33 -0.88 2.30
CA ILE A 245 -11.71 -2.10 2.82
C ILE A 245 -12.68 -2.88 3.70
N LYS A 246 -13.40 -2.20 4.60
CA LYS A 246 -14.46 -2.83 5.40
C LYS A 246 -15.48 -3.54 4.50
N ALA A 247 -15.93 -2.87 3.44
CA ALA A 247 -16.89 -3.41 2.49
C ALA A 247 -16.34 -4.64 1.73
N ASP A 248 -15.07 -4.64 1.34
CA ASP A 248 -14.41 -5.81 0.74
C ASP A 248 -14.44 -7.02 1.69
N MET A 249 -14.19 -6.82 2.99
CA MET A 249 -14.29 -7.90 3.98
C MET A 249 -15.73 -8.39 4.15
N LEU A 250 -16.69 -7.46 4.24
CA LEU A 250 -18.12 -7.80 4.36
C LEU A 250 -18.62 -8.59 3.14
N TYR A 251 -18.19 -8.20 1.94
CA TYR A 251 -18.49 -8.92 0.70
C TYR A 251 -18.01 -10.37 0.76
N ARG A 252 -16.75 -10.60 1.16
CA ARG A 252 -16.22 -11.97 1.30
C ARG A 252 -16.92 -12.78 2.39
N LEU A 253 -17.43 -12.12 3.43
CA LEU A 253 -18.29 -12.72 4.46
C LEU A 253 -19.75 -12.90 4.02
N LYS A 254 -20.07 -12.63 2.74
CA LYS A 254 -21.43 -12.71 2.16
C LYS A 254 -22.45 -11.77 2.81
N ARG A 255 -21.99 -10.72 3.49
CA ARG A 255 -22.83 -9.65 4.06
C ARG A 255 -23.08 -8.59 2.99
N TYR A 256 -23.75 -9.02 1.91
CA TYR A 256 -23.84 -8.25 0.67
C TYR A 256 -24.55 -6.91 0.81
N ASP A 257 -25.62 -6.84 1.60
CA ASP A 257 -26.38 -5.60 1.79
C ASP A 257 -25.54 -4.52 2.49
N GLU A 258 -24.77 -4.91 3.51
CA GLU A 258 -23.89 -3.99 4.23
C GLU A 258 -22.70 -3.55 3.37
N ALA A 259 -22.13 -4.47 2.59
CA ALA A 259 -21.07 -4.14 1.64
C ALA A 259 -21.56 -3.16 0.55
N ALA A 260 -22.76 -3.42 -0.01
CA ALA A 260 -23.38 -2.57 -1.02
C ALA A 260 -23.66 -1.17 -0.48
N ASP A 261 -24.27 -1.05 0.71
CA ASP A 261 -24.57 0.25 1.35
C ASP A 261 -23.30 1.12 1.49
N ILE A 262 -22.17 0.51 1.90
CA ILE A 262 -20.90 1.24 1.99
C ILE A 262 -20.42 1.69 0.60
N TYR A 263 -20.46 0.83 -0.41
CA TYR A 263 -20.00 1.21 -1.75
C TYR A 263 -20.91 2.21 -2.45
N GLU A 264 -22.22 2.18 -2.21
CA GLU A 264 -23.15 3.21 -2.72
C GLU A 264 -22.84 4.57 -2.11
N LYS A 265 -22.67 4.62 -0.78
CA LYS A 265 -22.26 5.85 -0.07
C LYS A 265 -20.89 6.33 -0.54
N SER A 266 -19.93 5.42 -0.72
CA SER A 266 -18.61 5.72 -1.27
C SER A 266 -18.69 6.31 -2.68
N ALA A 267 -19.48 5.72 -3.58
CA ALA A 267 -19.66 6.23 -4.93
C ALA A 267 -20.27 7.65 -4.93
N ALA A 268 -21.31 7.87 -4.12
CA ALA A 268 -21.93 9.19 -3.97
C ALA A 268 -20.95 10.24 -3.40
N ASP A 269 -20.19 9.87 -2.37
CA ASP A 269 -19.18 10.74 -1.76
C ASP A 269 -18.07 11.11 -2.75
N TYR A 270 -17.51 10.14 -3.48
CA TYR A 270 -16.48 10.42 -4.48
C TYR A 270 -17.00 11.29 -5.63
N MET A 271 -18.21 11.01 -6.11
CA MET A 271 -18.84 11.85 -7.13
C MET A 271 -18.95 13.30 -6.66
N LYS A 272 -19.30 13.53 -5.38
CA LYS A 272 -19.38 14.88 -4.80
C LYS A 272 -18.01 15.53 -4.59
N ARG A 273 -17.01 14.80 -4.08
CA ARG A 273 -15.68 15.36 -3.73
C ARG A 273 -14.76 15.54 -4.94
N LYS A 274 -14.82 14.64 -5.91
CA LYS A 274 -13.84 14.56 -7.02
C LYS A 274 -14.46 14.19 -8.38
N GLY A 275 -15.75 13.85 -8.42
CA GLY A 275 -16.41 13.37 -9.62
C GLY A 275 -16.14 11.88 -9.88
N ALA A 276 -16.19 11.48 -11.15
CA ALA A 276 -15.97 10.10 -11.61
C ALA A 276 -14.48 9.70 -11.56
N SER A 277 -13.88 9.75 -10.37
CA SER A 277 -12.48 9.38 -10.09
C SER A 277 -12.25 7.87 -10.16
N ILE A 278 -10.99 7.44 -10.11
CA ILE A 278 -10.62 6.02 -10.00
C ILE A 278 -11.42 5.32 -8.88
N ARG A 279 -11.50 5.93 -7.70
CA ARG A 279 -12.22 5.35 -6.55
C ARG A 279 -13.74 5.32 -6.69
N TYR A 280 -14.33 6.26 -7.44
CA TYR A 280 -15.73 6.16 -7.84
C TYR A 280 -15.95 4.91 -8.69
N TRP A 281 -15.13 4.72 -9.74
CA TRP A 281 -15.26 3.57 -10.63
C TRP A 281 -14.95 2.24 -9.94
N CYS A 282 -13.98 2.19 -9.01
CA CYS A 282 -13.78 1.03 -8.13
C CYS A 282 -15.06 0.70 -7.34
N SER A 283 -15.81 1.71 -6.87
CA SER A 283 -17.08 1.48 -6.16
C SER A 283 -18.14 0.90 -7.10
N VAL A 284 -18.26 1.43 -8.32
CA VAL A 284 -19.18 0.92 -9.35
C VAL A 284 -18.88 -0.55 -9.68
N LEU A 285 -17.61 -0.87 -9.97
CA LEU A 285 -17.16 -2.23 -10.29
C LEU A 285 -17.42 -3.21 -9.13
N ASN A 286 -17.20 -2.78 -7.89
CA ASN A 286 -17.52 -3.57 -6.71
C ASN A 286 -19.03 -3.82 -6.57
N LEU A 287 -19.86 -2.80 -6.78
CA LEU A 287 -21.32 -2.96 -6.73
C LEU A 287 -21.83 -3.93 -7.79
N ILE A 288 -21.21 -4.01 -8.97
CA ILE A 288 -21.58 -5.01 -10.00
C ILE A 288 -21.46 -6.43 -9.43
N ARG A 289 -20.29 -6.80 -8.88
CA ARG A 289 -20.09 -8.15 -8.32
C ARG A 289 -20.93 -8.41 -7.06
N ILE A 290 -21.07 -7.41 -6.20
CA ILE A 290 -21.85 -7.54 -4.96
C ILE A 290 -23.32 -7.79 -5.31
N TYR A 291 -23.90 -6.98 -6.21
CA TYR A 291 -25.30 -7.14 -6.60
C TYR A 291 -25.57 -8.40 -7.39
N HIS A 292 -24.63 -8.81 -8.23
CA HIS A 292 -24.70 -10.11 -8.89
C HIS A 292 -24.80 -11.25 -7.85
N ASP A 293 -23.93 -11.27 -6.84
CA ASP A 293 -23.89 -12.35 -5.85
C ASP A 293 -25.02 -12.31 -4.84
N ALA A 294 -25.58 -11.13 -4.60
CA ALA A 294 -26.81 -10.95 -3.83
C ALA A 294 -28.07 -11.37 -4.62
N GLY A 295 -27.95 -11.77 -5.89
CA GLY A 295 -29.10 -12.07 -6.76
C GLY A 295 -29.87 -10.85 -7.27
N LYS A 296 -29.37 -9.63 -7.02
CA LYS A 296 -29.99 -8.35 -7.41
C LYS A 296 -29.59 -7.96 -8.83
N LYS A 297 -29.99 -8.78 -9.81
CA LYS A 297 -29.55 -8.67 -11.21
C LYS A 297 -29.81 -7.29 -11.84
N ASP A 298 -30.96 -6.68 -11.56
CA ASP A 298 -31.32 -5.37 -12.12
C ASP A 298 -30.37 -4.27 -11.61
N LYS A 299 -30.04 -4.28 -10.32
CA LYS A 299 -29.05 -3.35 -9.75
C LYS A 299 -27.66 -3.58 -10.32
N ALA A 300 -27.25 -4.84 -10.51
CA ALA A 300 -25.96 -5.15 -11.13
C ALA A 300 -25.90 -4.63 -12.58
N ALA A 301 -26.98 -4.78 -13.35
CA ALA A 301 -27.10 -4.27 -14.71
C ALA A 301 -27.07 -2.73 -14.76
N GLU A 302 -27.73 -2.06 -13.81
CA GLU A 302 -27.69 -0.60 -13.67
C GLU A 302 -26.25 -0.11 -13.45
N GLN A 303 -25.48 -0.76 -12.57
CA GLN A 303 -24.08 -0.38 -12.35
C GLN A 303 -23.21 -0.68 -13.58
N ARG A 304 -23.46 -1.80 -14.28
CA ARG A 304 -22.73 -2.14 -15.51
C ARG A 304 -22.96 -1.12 -16.63
N ALA A 305 -24.18 -0.62 -16.79
CA ALA A 305 -24.50 0.39 -17.80
C ALA A 305 -23.69 1.70 -17.63
N LYS A 306 -23.22 1.99 -16.41
CA LYS A 306 -22.34 3.16 -16.17
C LYS A 306 -20.97 3.02 -16.82
N LEU A 307 -20.51 1.80 -17.11
CA LEU A 307 -19.20 1.56 -17.74
C LEU A 307 -19.14 2.02 -19.21
N ASP A 308 -20.28 2.37 -19.81
CA ASP A 308 -20.32 3.00 -21.14
C ASP A 308 -19.91 4.47 -21.13
N ASP A 309 -19.76 5.09 -19.95
CA ASP A 309 -19.27 6.46 -19.83
C ASP A 309 -17.83 6.58 -20.39
N PRO A 310 -17.56 7.50 -21.34
CA PRO A 310 -16.21 7.73 -21.87
C PRO A 310 -15.16 8.00 -20.78
N LYS A 311 -15.56 8.56 -19.62
CA LYS A 311 -14.67 8.80 -18.49
C LYS A 311 -14.16 7.50 -17.87
N TYR A 312 -14.97 6.44 -17.82
CA TYR A 312 -14.51 5.13 -17.37
C TYR A 312 -13.45 4.57 -18.33
N ARG A 313 -13.76 4.57 -19.64
CA ARG A 313 -12.86 4.04 -20.69
C ARG A 313 -11.49 4.72 -20.67
N ALA A 314 -11.45 6.02 -20.38
CA ALA A 314 -10.20 6.79 -20.29
C ALA A 314 -9.29 6.37 -19.12
N ILE A 315 -9.84 5.72 -18.08
CA ILE A 315 -9.10 5.34 -16.87
C ILE A 315 -9.16 3.84 -16.56
N GLU A 316 -9.70 3.01 -17.45
CA GLU A 316 -9.87 1.57 -17.23
C GLU A 316 -8.54 0.88 -16.87
N SER A 317 -7.44 1.31 -17.48
CA SER A 317 -6.09 0.78 -17.21
C SER A 317 -5.60 1.04 -15.78
N TRP A 318 -6.24 1.96 -15.04
CA TRP A 318 -5.96 2.25 -13.64
C TRP A 318 -6.83 1.46 -12.67
N MET A 319 -7.76 0.63 -13.16
CA MET A 319 -8.58 -0.21 -12.29
C MET A 319 -7.74 -1.33 -11.67
N PRO A 320 -7.98 -1.72 -10.41
CA PRO A 320 -7.23 -2.78 -9.76
C PRO A 320 -7.30 -4.10 -10.56
N GLY A 321 -6.13 -4.64 -10.93
CA GLY A 321 -6.03 -5.83 -11.79
C GLY A 321 -6.86 -7.00 -11.28
N SER A 322 -6.73 -7.33 -9.99
CA SER A 322 -7.50 -8.43 -9.37
C SER A 322 -9.03 -8.25 -9.44
N LEU A 323 -9.54 -7.01 -9.35
CA LEU A 323 -10.97 -6.73 -9.48
C LEU A 323 -11.42 -6.90 -10.92
N MET A 324 -10.63 -6.39 -11.86
CA MET A 324 -10.90 -6.54 -13.29
C MET A 324 -10.85 -8.01 -13.73
N ASP A 325 -9.89 -8.77 -13.22
CA ASP A 325 -9.73 -10.19 -13.52
C ASP A 325 -10.89 -11.02 -12.97
N ASP A 326 -11.36 -10.73 -11.74
CA ASP A 326 -12.56 -11.36 -11.16
C ASP A 326 -13.80 -11.09 -12.03
N LEU A 327 -14.06 -9.82 -12.35
CA LEU A 327 -15.22 -9.43 -13.16
C LEU A 327 -15.17 -10.05 -14.57
N LYS A 328 -14.01 -10.06 -15.23
CA LYS A 328 -13.81 -10.68 -16.55
C LYS A 328 -14.03 -12.20 -16.49
N LYS A 329 -13.39 -12.89 -15.54
CA LYS A 329 -13.51 -14.35 -15.36
C LYS A 329 -14.97 -14.76 -15.17
N ARG A 330 -15.77 -13.91 -14.53
CA ARG A 330 -17.18 -14.13 -14.22
C ARG A 330 -18.15 -13.56 -15.26
N LYS A 331 -17.64 -12.95 -16.35
CA LYS A 331 -18.44 -12.33 -17.41
C LYS A 331 -19.39 -11.25 -16.88
N LEU A 332 -18.89 -10.41 -16.00
CA LEU A 332 -19.65 -9.34 -15.34
C LEU A 332 -19.42 -7.94 -15.92
N LEU A 333 -18.48 -7.79 -16.88
CA LEU A 333 -18.24 -6.54 -17.61
C LEU A 333 -19.07 -6.48 -18.88
#